data_AF-A0A9P6RAD3-F1
#
_entry.id   AF-A0A9P6RAD3-F1
#
_cell.length_a   1.000
_cell.length_b   1.000
_cell.length_c   1.000
_cell.angle_alpha   90.00
_cell.angle_beta   90.00
_cell.angle_gamma   90.00
#
_symmetry.space_group_name_H-M   'P 1'
#
loop_
_entity.id
_entity.type
_entity.pdbx_description
1 polymer ?
#
loop_
_entity_poly.entity_id
_entity_poly.type
_entity_poly.pdbx_seq_one_letter_code
_entity_poly.pdbx_strand_id
1 'polypeptide(L)'
;MAEDVVKVGTPSLLVHFPNLQRWGTGSKLPLSEFPTQAVKNCVSKWCPKLSEIETISTPSILLCHLLVNVFTGLTTFVFEYDDISSDMIMAVLRYPTSWTTIATYTPRDGFYEDFAEDGVYDDPDHFQSSGWMIQSLLRICYKLKIFNVQQHVMDLDDIEREPWVCTDLEDIAFRIRGLDTRDKIERAILISLISHIA
;
A
#
# COMPACT_ATOMS: atom_id res chain seq x y z
N MET A 1 -14.32 18.33 20.28
CA MET A 1 -14.15 16.99 19.70
C MET A 1 -15.05 16.07 20.50
N ALA A 2 -16.03 15.44 19.86
CA ALA A 2 -16.90 14.49 20.56
C ALA A 2 -16.08 13.25 20.89
N GLU A 3 -16.06 12.85 22.16
CA GLU A 3 -15.50 11.57 22.57
C GLU A 3 -16.39 10.46 22.00
N ASP A 4 -15.98 9.88 20.87
CA ASP A 4 -16.58 8.64 20.35
C ASP A 4 -16.16 7.46 21.24
N VAL A 5 -16.67 7.45 22.46
CA VAL A 5 -16.53 6.33 23.39
C VAL A 5 -17.37 5.20 22.83
N VAL A 6 -16.71 4.11 22.43
CA VAL A 6 -17.38 2.86 22.03
C VAL A 6 -18.25 2.38 23.20
N LYS A 7 -19.57 2.60 23.09
CA LYS A 7 -20.54 2.18 24.12
C LYS A 7 -20.67 0.66 24.12
N VAL A 8 -20.02 0.02 25.09
CA VAL A 8 -20.19 -1.39 25.41
C VAL A 8 -21.68 -1.69 25.61
N GLY A 9 -22.25 -2.54 24.77
CA GLY A 9 -23.67 -2.94 24.83
C GLY A 9 -24.54 -2.44 23.67
N THR A 10 -24.04 -1.54 22.83
CA THR A 10 -24.71 -1.24 21.54
C THR A 10 -24.37 -2.30 20.49
N PRO A 11 -25.35 -2.78 19.69
CA PRO A 11 -25.08 -3.71 18.61
C PRO A 11 -24.06 -3.12 17.63
N SER A 12 -23.03 -3.88 17.27
CA SER A 12 -22.07 -3.47 16.24
C SER A 12 -22.78 -3.29 14.91
N LEU A 13 -22.49 -2.19 14.20
CA LEU A 13 -22.98 -1.94 12.85
C LEU A 13 -22.68 -3.10 11.88
N LEU A 14 -21.58 -3.84 12.13
CA LEU A 14 -21.17 -5.01 11.34
C LEU A 14 -22.21 -6.14 11.32
N VAL A 15 -23.13 -6.20 12.30
CA VAL A 15 -24.21 -7.21 12.31
C VAL A 15 -25.10 -7.14 11.08
N HIS A 16 -25.20 -5.95 10.46
CA HIS A 16 -26.02 -5.73 9.27
C HIS A 16 -25.32 -6.10 7.96
N PHE A 17 -24.02 -6.44 8.01
CA PHE A 17 -23.20 -6.70 6.83
C PHE A 17 -22.49 -8.07 6.91
N PRO A 18 -23.24 -9.20 7.02
CA PRO A 18 -22.66 -10.52 7.17
C PRO A 18 -21.81 -11.01 5.99
N ASN A 19 -21.98 -10.39 4.83
CA ASN A 19 -21.23 -10.67 3.60
C ASN A 19 -20.22 -9.55 3.25
N LEU A 20 -19.86 -8.70 4.21
CA LEU A 20 -18.85 -7.66 3.99
C LEU A 20 -17.51 -8.30 3.59
N GLN A 21 -17.02 -7.95 2.41
CA GLN A 21 -15.71 -8.40 1.89
C GLN A 21 -14.65 -7.31 1.94
N ARG A 22 -15.08 -6.04 1.81
CA ARG A 22 -14.23 -4.86 1.86
C ARG A 22 -14.68 -3.92 2.95
N TRP A 23 -13.73 -3.40 3.71
CA TRP A 23 -13.98 -2.41 4.74
C TRP A 23 -12.98 -1.26 4.66
N GLY A 24 -13.48 -0.07 4.32
CA GLY A 24 -12.76 1.19 4.48
C GLY A 24 -12.97 1.77 5.87
N THR A 25 -11.89 2.12 6.55
CA THR A 25 -11.91 2.65 7.92
C THR A 25 -10.81 3.68 8.15
N GLY A 26 -10.88 4.41 9.26
CA GLY A 26 -9.85 5.36 9.67
C GLY A 26 -9.93 5.62 11.16
N SER A 27 -8.79 5.75 11.83
CA SER A 27 -8.75 6.01 13.26
C SER A 27 -7.51 6.81 13.66
N LYS A 28 -7.74 7.99 14.22
CA LYS A 28 -6.69 8.80 14.85
C LYS A 28 -6.45 8.44 16.33
N LEU A 29 -7.16 7.45 16.86
CA LEU A 29 -6.98 7.01 18.25
C LEU A 29 -5.58 6.39 18.45
N PRO A 30 -4.93 6.65 19.59
CA PRO A 30 -3.72 5.92 19.95
C PRO A 30 -4.06 4.45 20.23
N LEU A 31 -3.05 3.58 20.07
CA LEU A 31 -3.21 2.14 20.31
C LEU A 31 -3.76 1.81 21.71
N SER A 32 -3.39 2.58 22.73
CA SER A 32 -3.84 2.38 24.12
C SER A 32 -5.34 2.58 24.32
N GLU A 33 -5.99 3.35 23.45
CA GLU A 33 -7.42 3.67 23.51
C GLU A 33 -8.24 2.85 22.51
N PHE A 34 -7.56 2.19 21.56
CA PHE A 34 -8.24 1.44 20.52
C PHE A 34 -8.81 0.11 21.07
N PRO A 35 -10.11 -0.18 20.87
CA PRO A 35 -10.77 -1.35 21.46
C PRO A 35 -10.52 -2.62 20.64
N THR A 36 -9.25 -3.02 20.47
CA THR A 36 -8.81 -4.12 19.60
C THR A 36 -9.63 -5.39 19.78
N GLN A 37 -9.81 -5.86 21.03
CA GLN A 37 -10.48 -7.13 21.27
C GLN A 37 -11.98 -7.07 20.90
N ALA A 38 -12.62 -5.92 21.11
CA ALA A 38 -14.01 -5.73 20.73
C ALA A 38 -14.16 -5.75 19.19
N VAL A 39 -13.26 -5.06 18.47
CA VAL A 39 -13.25 -5.06 17.00
C VAL A 39 -12.98 -6.47 16.47
N LYS A 40 -11.97 -7.17 17.00
CA LYS A 40 -11.67 -8.57 16.65
C LYS A 40 -12.89 -9.46 16.80
N ASN A 41 -13.54 -9.42 17.96
CA ASN A 41 -14.73 -10.22 18.24
C ASN A 41 -15.89 -9.87 17.28
N CYS A 42 -16.07 -8.59 16.95
CA CYS A 42 -17.12 -8.17 16.03
C CYS A 42 -16.83 -8.60 14.58
N VAL A 43 -15.62 -8.39 14.07
CA VAL A 43 -15.23 -8.77 12.70
C VAL A 43 -15.31 -10.29 12.53
N SER A 44 -14.70 -11.06 13.44
CA SER A 44 -14.72 -12.54 13.37
C SER A 44 -16.12 -13.12 13.45
N LYS A 45 -17.00 -12.52 14.27
CA LYS A 45 -18.38 -13.00 14.42
C LYS A 45 -19.27 -12.60 13.25
N TRP A 46 -19.20 -11.35 12.82
CA TRP A 46 -20.17 -10.77 11.91
C TRP A 46 -19.67 -10.61 10.48
N CYS A 47 -18.38 -10.45 10.24
CA CYS A 47 -17.81 -10.27 8.91
C CYS A 47 -16.72 -11.32 8.61
N PRO A 48 -17.02 -12.63 8.66
CA PRO A 48 -16.03 -13.68 8.46
C PRO A 48 -15.47 -13.76 7.04
N LYS A 49 -16.08 -13.04 6.08
CA LYS A 49 -15.66 -12.98 4.67
C LYS A 49 -14.83 -11.73 4.36
N LEU A 50 -14.50 -10.92 5.36
CA LEU A 50 -13.69 -9.72 5.17
C LEU A 50 -12.29 -10.11 4.70
N SER A 51 -11.94 -9.71 3.48
CA SER A 51 -10.65 -10.04 2.84
C SER A 51 -9.91 -8.80 2.33
N GLU A 52 -10.56 -7.63 2.36
CA GLU A 52 -10.00 -6.38 1.89
C GLU A 52 -10.17 -5.29 2.94
N ILE A 53 -9.08 -4.60 3.25
CA ILE A 53 -9.10 -3.44 4.14
C ILE A 53 -8.49 -2.21 3.45
N GLU A 54 -9.11 -1.08 3.72
CA GLU A 54 -8.70 0.25 3.28
C GLU A 54 -8.59 1.11 4.54
N THR A 55 -7.44 1.76 4.75
CA THR A 55 -7.21 2.57 5.96
C THR A 55 -6.73 3.97 5.63
N ILE A 56 -7.45 4.98 6.12
CA ILE A 56 -7.11 6.40 5.96
C ILE A 56 -6.79 6.98 7.34
N SER A 57 -5.76 7.83 7.44
CA SER A 57 -5.39 8.54 8.66
C SER A 57 -5.33 7.63 9.88
N THR A 58 -4.65 6.49 9.75
CA THR A 58 -4.54 5.47 10.79
C THR A 58 -3.07 5.24 11.11
N PRO A 59 -2.61 5.59 12.32
CA PRO A 59 -1.20 5.48 12.68
C PRO A 59 -0.64 4.09 12.40
N SER A 60 0.56 4.04 11.82
CA SER A 60 1.25 2.79 11.45
C SER A 60 1.27 1.74 12.56
N ILE A 61 1.52 2.15 13.81
CA ILE A 61 1.53 1.26 14.98
C ILE A 61 0.18 0.58 15.21
N LEU A 62 -0.93 1.30 15.00
CA LEU A 62 -2.27 0.74 15.12
C LEU A 62 -2.56 -0.18 13.94
N LEU A 63 -2.15 0.18 12.72
CA LEU A 63 -2.27 -0.70 11.55
C LEU A 63 -1.54 -2.03 11.74
N CYS A 64 -0.28 -2.00 12.17
CA CYS A 64 0.48 -3.20 12.54
C CYS A 64 -0.29 -4.06 13.53
N HIS A 65 -0.83 -3.43 14.58
CA HIS A 65 -1.57 -4.12 15.62
C HIS A 65 -2.86 -4.76 15.10
N LEU A 66 -3.61 -4.05 14.24
CA LEU A 66 -4.83 -4.54 13.62
C LEU A 66 -4.56 -5.71 12.67
N LEU A 67 -3.54 -5.60 11.81
CA LEU A 67 -3.12 -6.67 10.92
C LEU A 67 -2.79 -7.93 11.73
N VAL A 68 -1.96 -7.82 12.76
CA VAL A 68 -1.51 -9.00 13.53
C VAL A 68 -2.63 -9.60 14.39
N ASN A 69 -3.48 -8.77 15.01
CA ASN A 69 -4.35 -9.22 16.09
C ASN A 69 -5.83 -9.32 15.72
N VAL A 70 -6.31 -8.55 14.74
CA VAL A 70 -7.75 -8.40 14.46
C VAL A 70 -8.14 -9.15 13.19
N PHE A 71 -7.50 -8.84 12.09
CA PHE A 71 -7.92 -9.34 10.79
C PHE A 71 -7.32 -10.72 10.48
N THR A 72 -8.06 -11.55 9.75
CA THR A 72 -7.61 -12.87 9.29
C THR A 72 -7.99 -13.05 7.84
N GLY A 73 -7.09 -13.61 7.03
CA GLY A 73 -7.41 -13.93 5.63
C GLY A 73 -7.45 -12.73 4.69
N LEU A 74 -6.81 -11.60 5.06
CA LEU A 74 -6.69 -10.47 4.16
C LEU A 74 -5.87 -10.81 2.91
N THR A 75 -6.32 -10.28 1.79
CA THR A 75 -5.71 -10.41 0.46
C THR A 75 -5.43 -9.05 -0.17
N THR A 76 -6.20 -8.04 0.21
CA THR A 76 -6.03 -6.65 -0.22
C THR A 76 -5.77 -5.75 0.98
N PHE A 77 -4.73 -4.94 0.91
CA PHE A 77 -4.43 -3.90 1.88
C PHE A 77 -4.14 -2.58 1.17
N VAL A 78 -4.94 -1.57 1.48
CA VAL A 78 -4.78 -0.21 0.98
C VAL A 78 -4.57 0.74 2.15
N PHE A 79 -3.54 1.57 2.11
CA PHE A 79 -3.16 2.45 3.22
C PHE A 79 -2.71 3.83 2.74
N GLU A 80 -2.68 4.82 3.63
CA GLU A 80 -2.14 6.14 3.32
C GLU A 80 -0.60 6.09 3.32
N TYR A 81 0.05 6.54 2.23
CA TYR A 81 1.51 6.40 2.11
C TYR A 81 2.25 7.10 3.24
N ASP A 82 1.75 8.24 3.72
CA ASP A 82 2.34 8.99 4.83
C ASP A 82 2.29 8.25 6.17
N ASP A 83 1.43 7.24 6.30
CA ASP A 83 1.34 6.36 7.46
C ASP A 83 2.22 5.10 7.33
N ILE A 84 3.04 4.96 6.29
CA ILE A 84 3.92 3.80 6.13
C ILE A 84 5.04 3.80 7.17
N SER A 85 5.41 2.61 7.65
CA SER A 85 6.58 2.42 8.49
C SER A 85 7.26 1.08 8.24
N SER A 86 8.50 0.94 8.67
CA SER A 86 9.26 -0.32 8.57
C SER A 86 8.55 -1.46 9.30
N ASP A 87 7.96 -1.17 10.46
CA ASP A 87 7.18 -2.16 11.23
C ASP A 87 5.93 -2.59 10.48
N MET A 88 5.30 -1.67 9.74
CA MET A 88 4.13 -1.99 8.92
C MET A 88 4.48 -2.88 7.76
N ILE A 89 5.58 -2.60 7.04
CA ILE A 89 6.04 -3.49 5.98
C ILE A 89 6.41 -4.87 6.53
N MET A 90 7.08 -4.93 7.68
CA MET A 90 7.38 -6.20 8.36
C MET A 90 6.12 -6.94 8.81
N ALA A 91 5.09 -6.23 9.26
CA ALA A 91 3.80 -6.82 9.61
C ALA A 91 3.12 -7.43 8.36
N VAL A 92 3.11 -6.71 7.24
CA VAL A 92 2.60 -7.19 5.95
C VAL A 92 3.36 -8.43 5.48
N LEU A 93 4.69 -8.41 5.51
CA LEU A 93 5.54 -9.54 5.09
C LEU A 93 5.35 -10.80 5.95
N ARG A 94 5.08 -10.63 7.24
CA ARG A 94 4.88 -11.75 8.19
C ARG A 94 3.44 -12.20 8.28
N TYR A 95 2.50 -11.45 7.70
CA TYR A 95 1.10 -11.77 7.77
C TYR A 95 0.84 -13.11 7.03
N PRO A 96 0.16 -14.10 7.65
CA PRO A 96 0.12 -15.48 7.16
C PRO A 96 -0.88 -15.66 6.01
N THR A 97 -0.86 -14.78 5.02
CA THR A 97 -1.73 -14.83 3.86
C THR A 97 -0.97 -14.56 2.57
N SER A 98 -1.68 -14.68 1.46
CA SER A 98 -1.16 -14.36 0.15
C SER A 98 -1.76 -13.05 -0.31
N TRP A 99 -1.03 -11.96 -0.12
CA TRP A 99 -1.40 -10.65 -0.64
C TRP A 99 -1.56 -10.71 -2.17
N THR A 100 -2.72 -10.28 -2.65
CA THR A 100 -3.00 -10.07 -4.08
C THR A 100 -2.92 -8.61 -4.44
N THR A 101 -3.23 -7.72 -3.50
CA THR A 101 -3.19 -6.27 -3.70
C THR A 101 -2.55 -5.60 -2.51
N ILE A 102 -1.50 -4.81 -2.77
CA ILE A 102 -0.92 -3.86 -1.82
C ILE A 102 -0.90 -2.52 -2.53
N ALA A 103 -1.63 -1.56 -2.00
CA ALA A 103 -1.75 -0.24 -2.62
C ALA A 103 -1.68 0.89 -1.61
N THR A 104 -1.29 2.07 -2.06
CA THR A 104 -1.48 3.32 -1.33
C THR A 104 -2.73 4.02 -1.80
N TYR A 105 -3.34 4.80 -0.92
CA TYR A 105 -4.29 5.80 -1.34
C TYR A 105 -3.61 6.80 -2.24
N THR A 106 -4.20 7.02 -3.41
CA THR A 106 -4.02 8.26 -4.15
C THR A 106 -5.29 9.06 -3.99
N PRO A 107 -5.23 10.30 -3.46
CA PRO A 107 -6.42 11.15 -3.35
C PRO A 107 -7.10 11.21 -4.71
N ARG A 108 -8.33 10.67 -4.80
CA ARG A 108 -8.97 10.38 -6.09
C ARG A 108 -9.49 11.61 -6.82
N ASP A 109 -9.44 12.79 -6.21
CA ASP A 109 -10.13 13.97 -6.71
C ASP A 109 -9.19 15.19 -6.73
N GLY A 110 -8.74 15.57 -7.93
CA GLY A 110 -8.35 16.96 -8.23
C GLY A 110 -6.87 17.26 -8.51
N PHE A 111 -5.91 16.41 -8.12
CA PHE A 111 -4.50 16.71 -8.36
C PHE A 111 -3.95 16.15 -9.69
N TYR A 112 -4.64 15.20 -10.32
CA TYR A 112 -4.15 14.51 -11.51
C TYR A 112 -4.00 15.40 -12.76
N GLU A 113 -4.63 16.58 -12.81
CA GLU A 113 -4.56 17.46 -13.98
C GLU A 113 -3.23 18.22 -14.10
N ASP A 114 -2.47 18.39 -13.01
CA ASP A 114 -1.16 19.07 -13.03
C ASP A 114 0.05 18.11 -13.18
N PHE A 115 -0.17 16.79 -13.26
CA PHE A 115 0.92 15.82 -13.46
C PHE A 115 1.41 15.74 -14.91
N ALA A 116 0.77 16.47 -15.83
CA ALA A 116 0.91 16.26 -17.27
C ALA A 116 2.19 16.81 -17.90
N GLU A 117 2.97 17.69 -17.23
CA GLU A 117 4.15 18.26 -17.91
C GLU A 117 5.50 18.03 -17.23
N ASP A 118 5.61 17.96 -15.89
CA ASP A 118 6.94 17.74 -15.26
C ASP A 118 6.99 16.70 -14.12
N GLY A 119 5.87 16.14 -13.65
CA GLY A 119 5.80 14.88 -12.89
C GLY A 119 6.64 14.72 -11.61
N VAL A 120 7.25 15.79 -11.08
CA VAL A 120 8.01 15.74 -9.83
C VAL A 120 7.03 15.98 -8.68
N TYR A 121 6.75 14.94 -7.88
CA TYR A 121 6.25 15.20 -6.52
C TYR A 121 7.33 15.98 -5.79
N ASP A 122 7.05 17.24 -5.45
CA ASP A 122 7.93 18.05 -4.60
C ASP A 122 8.05 17.46 -3.19
N ASP A 123 7.08 16.64 -2.78
CA ASP A 123 7.12 15.97 -1.50
C ASP A 123 8.24 14.91 -1.49
N PRO A 124 9.22 15.05 -0.57
CA PRO A 124 10.28 14.08 -0.43
C PRO A 124 9.68 12.74 -0.02
N ASP A 125 10.12 11.67 -0.67
CA ASP A 125 9.83 10.30 -0.25
C ASP A 125 10.39 10.09 1.17
N HIS A 126 9.54 10.26 2.17
CA HIS A 126 9.92 10.18 3.58
C HIS A 126 10.35 8.76 3.98
N PHE A 127 10.02 7.75 3.17
CA PHE A 127 10.36 6.36 3.40
C PHE A 127 11.56 5.89 2.57
N GLN A 128 12.18 6.77 1.78
CA GLN A 128 13.26 6.44 0.86
C GLN A 128 14.41 5.68 1.52
N SER A 129 14.82 6.07 2.73
CA SER A 129 15.92 5.42 3.46
C SER A 129 15.62 3.96 3.83
N SER A 130 14.35 3.56 3.82
CA SER A 130 13.88 2.18 4.04
C SER A 130 13.18 1.60 2.80
N GLY A 131 13.34 2.20 1.62
CA GLY A 131 12.68 1.80 0.39
C GLY A 131 12.94 0.35 -0.04
N TRP A 132 14.11 -0.20 0.31
CA TRP A 132 14.42 -1.62 0.10
C TRP A 132 13.40 -2.57 0.73
N MET A 133 12.73 -2.15 1.82
CA MET A 133 11.67 -2.94 2.45
C MET A 133 10.42 -3.02 1.56
N ILE A 134 10.07 -1.94 0.88
CA ILE A 134 8.95 -1.92 -0.09
C ILE A 134 9.26 -2.88 -1.24
N GLN A 135 10.50 -2.90 -1.75
CA GLN A 135 10.93 -3.87 -2.76
C GLN A 135 10.84 -5.33 -2.29
N SER A 136 11.06 -5.58 -1.00
CA SER A 136 10.97 -6.93 -0.42
C SER A 136 9.55 -7.51 -0.56
N LEU A 137 8.51 -6.67 -0.63
CA LEU A 137 7.13 -7.13 -0.91
C LEU A 137 7.04 -7.84 -2.27
N LEU A 138 7.64 -7.29 -3.32
CA LEU A 138 7.66 -7.88 -4.67
C LEU A 138 8.45 -9.20 -4.73
N ARG A 139 9.43 -9.36 -3.83
CA ARG A 139 10.27 -10.56 -3.74
C ARG A 139 9.68 -11.67 -2.87
N ILE A 140 8.74 -11.35 -1.98
CA ILE A 140 8.18 -12.30 -1.01
C ILE A 140 6.72 -12.63 -1.34
N CYS A 141 5.93 -11.66 -1.76
CA CYS A 141 4.50 -11.83 -2.03
C CYS A 141 4.25 -12.41 -3.43
N TYR A 142 4.54 -13.70 -3.61
CA TYR A 142 4.46 -14.41 -4.91
C TYR A 142 3.09 -14.37 -5.62
N LYS A 143 2.00 -14.06 -4.92
CA LYS A 143 0.62 -13.96 -5.45
C LYS A 143 0.15 -12.53 -5.70
N LEU A 144 1.05 -11.56 -5.53
CA LEU A 144 0.74 -10.16 -5.71
C LEU A 144 0.44 -9.89 -7.19
N LYS A 145 -0.73 -9.30 -7.45
CA LYS A 145 -1.23 -8.92 -8.77
C LYS A 145 -1.24 -7.42 -8.96
N ILE A 146 -1.52 -6.66 -7.91
CA ILE A 146 -1.57 -5.21 -7.94
C ILE A 146 -0.60 -4.68 -6.89
N PHE A 147 0.38 -3.90 -7.33
CA PHE A 147 1.32 -3.21 -6.47
C PHE A 147 1.39 -1.73 -6.81
N ASN A 148 0.71 -0.91 -6.02
CA ASN A 148 0.60 0.52 -6.29
C ASN A 148 1.10 1.33 -5.10
N VAL A 149 2.30 1.87 -5.19
CA VAL A 149 2.91 2.76 -4.21
C VAL A 149 3.47 3.98 -4.95
N GLN A 150 2.59 4.72 -5.65
CA GLN A 150 2.95 5.81 -6.58
C GLN A 150 3.89 6.86 -5.97
N GLN A 151 3.75 7.12 -4.66
CA GLN A 151 4.59 8.07 -3.95
C GLN A 151 6.03 7.57 -3.72
N HIS A 152 6.29 6.26 -3.80
CA HIS A 152 7.61 5.70 -3.54
C HIS A 152 8.55 5.79 -4.76
N VAL A 153 9.83 6.11 -4.52
CA VAL A 153 10.88 6.07 -5.54
C VAL A 153 11.80 4.87 -5.31
N MET A 154 11.79 3.92 -6.24
CA MET A 154 12.70 2.78 -6.27
C MET A 154 13.96 3.09 -7.08
N ASP A 155 15.10 2.58 -6.64
CA ASP A 155 16.33 2.64 -7.42
C ASP A 155 16.36 1.52 -8.48
N LEU A 156 16.70 1.85 -9.73
CA LEU A 156 16.80 0.88 -10.82
C LEU A 156 17.84 -0.21 -10.52
N ASP A 157 18.98 0.16 -9.93
CA ASP A 157 20.05 -0.80 -9.61
C ASP A 157 19.56 -1.84 -8.59
N ASP A 158 18.74 -1.40 -7.62
CA ASP A 158 18.14 -2.29 -6.63
C ASP A 158 17.04 -3.19 -7.24
N ILE A 159 16.28 -2.68 -8.22
CA ILE A 159 15.29 -3.49 -8.97
C ILE A 159 16.01 -4.58 -9.77
N GLU A 160 17.08 -4.24 -10.48
CA GLU A 160 17.82 -5.17 -11.34
C GLU A 160 18.64 -6.21 -10.55
N ARG A 161 18.93 -5.93 -9.28
CA ARG A 161 19.76 -6.79 -8.42
C ARG A 161 19.19 -8.18 -8.21
N GLU A 162 17.88 -8.31 -8.04
CA GLU A 162 17.21 -9.60 -7.79
C GLU A 162 15.83 -9.63 -8.47
N PRO A 163 15.47 -10.75 -9.13
CA PRO A 163 14.19 -10.88 -9.80
C PRO A 163 13.04 -10.87 -8.79
N TRP A 164 11.91 -10.29 -9.20
CA TRP A 164 10.67 -10.37 -8.43
C TRP A 164 10.07 -11.77 -8.50
N VAL A 165 9.39 -12.17 -7.42
CA VAL A 165 8.76 -13.49 -7.33
C VAL A 165 7.28 -13.44 -7.77
N CYS A 166 6.65 -12.26 -7.72
CA CYS A 166 5.31 -12.04 -8.26
C CYS A 166 5.31 -11.95 -9.79
N THR A 167 5.37 -13.10 -10.47
CA THR A 167 5.36 -13.17 -11.95
C THR A 167 4.01 -12.84 -12.57
N ASP A 168 2.93 -12.93 -11.78
CA ASP A 168 1.56 -12.66 -12.21
C ASP A 168 1.11 -11.22 -11.89
N LEU A 169 2.06 -10.29 -11.80
CA LEU A 169 1.78 -8.88 -11.55
C LEU A 169 1.07 -8.26 -12.77
N GLU A 170 -0.15 -7.79 -12.56
CA GLU A 170 -1.05 -7.22 -13.58
C GLU A 170 -0.99 -5.68 -13.60
N ASP A 171 -0.79 -5.06 -12.45
CA ASP A 171 -0.72 -3.60 -12.29
C ASP A 171 0.42 -3.21 -11.34
N ILE A 172 1.24 -2.27 -11.79
CA ILE A 172 2.40 -1.76 -11.05
C ILE A 172 2.49 -0.25 -11.17
N ALA A 173 2.59 0.44 -10.04
CA ALA A 173 2.72 1.89 -10.02
C ALA A 173 3.65 2.34 -8.90
N PHE A 174 4.84 2.81 -9.28
CA PHE A 174 5.81 3.51 -8.42
C PHE A 174 6.76 4.31 -9.30
N ARG A 175 7.56 5.18 -8.70
CA ARG A 175 8.58 5.98 -9.41
C ARG A 175 9.90 5.22 -9.46
N ILE A 176 10.67 5.39 -10.53
CA ILE A 176 11.98 4.76 -10.70
C ILE A 176 13.06 5.85 -10.84
N ARG A 177 14.03 5.85 -9.92
CA ARG A 177 15.26 6.63 -10.03
C ARG A 177 16.27 5.89 -10.90
N GLY A 178 17.02 6.61 -11.72
CA GLY A 178 18.00 6.02 -12.63
C GLY A 178 17.38 5.50 -13.94
N LEU A 179 16.05 5.56 -14.05
CA LEU A 179 15.36 5.48 -15.33
C LEU A 179 15.47 6.84 -16.04
N ASP A 180 16.70 7.25 -16.34
CA ASP A 180 16.97 8.46 -17.12
C ASP A 180 16.56 8.18 -18.57
N THR A 181 15.25 8.26 -18.80
CA THR A 181 14.62 7.97 -20.09
C THR A 181 15.05 9.01 -21.10
N ARG A 182 15.29 10.26 -20.70
CA ARG A 182 15.71 11.32 -21.60
C ARG A 182 17.03 10.98 -22.28
N ASP A 183 18.06 10.70 -21.51
CA ASP A 183 19.39 10.34 -22.04
C ASP A 183 19.38 9.06 -22.89
N LYS A 184 18.56 8.08 -22.51
CA LYS A 184 18.40 6.82 -23.25
C LYS A 184 17.60 7.02 -24.54
N ILE A 185 16.55 7.84 -24.52
CA ILE A 185 15.73 8.21 -25.67
C ILE A 185 16.54 9.09 -26.64
N GLU A 186 17.22 10.11 -26.15
CA GLU A 186 18.09 10.97 -26.95
C GLU A 186 19.19 10.15 -27.63
N ARG A 187 19.84 9.21 -26.91
CA ARG A 187 20.81 8.27 -27.51
C ARG A 187 20.18 7.36 -28.57
N ALA A 188 19.00 6.80 -28.31
CA ALA A 188 18.30 5.94 -29.28
C ALA A 188 17.95 6.72 -30.56
N ILE A 189 17.47 7.96 -30.43
CA ILE A 189 17.19 8.86 -31.56
C ILE A 189 18.49 9.13 -32.35
N LEU A 190 19.58 9.47 -31.67
CA LEU A 190 20.87 9.76 -32.30
C LEU A 190 21.43 8.56 -33.10
N ILE A 191 21.33 7.35 -32.53
CA ILE A 191 21.74 6.10 -33.21
C ILE A 191 20.87 5.83 -34.45
N SER A 192 19.56 6.06 -34.35
CA SER A 192 18.63 5.84 -35.48
C SER A 192 18.86 6.81 -36.65
N LEU A 193 19.27 8.05 -36.36
CA LEU A 193 19.59 9.05 -37.38
C LEU A 193 20.89 8.72 -38.11
N ILE A 194 21.89 8.20 -37.39
CA ILE A 194 23.17 7.77 -37.99
C ILE A 194 22.97 6.56 -38.90
N SER A 195 22.10 5.61 -38.54
CA SER A 195 21.86 4.40 -39.35
C SER A 195 21.07 4.63 -40.64
N HIS A 196 20.43 5.79 -40.81
CA HIS A 196 19.69 6.15 -42.03
C HIS A 196 20.50 7.03 -42.99
N ILE A 197 21.67 7.53 -42.58
CA ILE A 197 22.55 8.39 -43.40
C ILE A 197 23.72 7.58 -44.01
N ALA A 198 23.99 6.38 -43.51
CA ALA A 198 25.00 5.44 -44.03
C ALA A 198 24.38 4.44 -45.02
#